data_AF-A0A2P4SRP6-F1
#
_entry.id   AF-A0A2P4SRP6-F1
#
_cell.length_a   1.000
_cell.length_b   1.000
_cell.length_c   1.000
_cell.angle_alpha   90.00
_cell.angle_beta   90.00
_cell.angle_gamma   90.00
#
_symmetry.space_group_name_H-M   'P 1'
#
loop_
_entity.id
_entity.type
_entity.pdbx_description
1 polymer ?
#
loop_
_entity_poly.entity_id
_entity_poly.type
_entity_poly.pdbx_seq_one_letter_code
_entity_poly.pdbx_strand_id
1 'polypeptide(L)'
;MTEYDSYSNYESSVLKAEAAQSSFSVGISILSLFEIGYSNNDSRFRKFIQRMKRFSSTSSKFLHARSELTVAVYKLKTRALMLHYEFLQRLHQLPLEYSYGEYRELYRDYGTHYITEATVGGIYEYTLVLNSNELQKAGFSMSDVQKCAQHGFKIGGTIKAVSLILGVNVEGCKSLLKEIGDSTSKKQYVEDFIALVRGGASEHITALANKGLPTAALMQEWGDAVQYNPEIIKLKVQPLYQLVTPADFANAMTIKENLRRALDEFQLETSSCRCAPCQGNGIPVLK
;
A
#
# COMPACT_ATOMS: atom_id res chain seq x y z
N MET A 1 -7.25 -8.07 -12.45
CA MET A 1 -8.58 -7.66 -11.94
C MET A 1 -9.17 -8.85 -11.22
N THR A 2 -9.78 -8.61 -10.08
CA THR A 2 -10.30 -9.67 -9.20
C THR A 2 -11.69 -9.26 -8.70
N GLU A 3 -12.63 -10.20 -8.76
CA GLU A 3 -14.01 -10.02 -8.32
C GLU A 3 -14.17 -10.50 -6.88
N TYR A 4 -14.98 -9.81 -6.09
CA TYR A 4 -15.35 -10.20 -4.74
C TYR A 4 -16.85 -10.03 -4.54
N ASP A 5 -17.50 -11.08 -4.03
CA ASP A 5 -18.95 -11.10 -3.81
C ASP A 5 -19.39 -10.38 -2.52
N SER A 6 -18.46 -10.06 -1.62
CA SER A 6 -18.76 -9.39 -0.35
C SER A 6 -17.60 -8.53 0.14
N TYR A 7 -17.92 -7.56 1.01
CA TYR A 7 -16.92 -6.73 1.68
C TYR A 7 -15.96 -7.58 2.51
N SER A 8 -16.45 -8.64 3.17
CA SER A 8 -15.61 -9.52 4.00
C SER A 8 -14.52 -10.22 3.17
N ASN A 9 -14.86 -10.73 1.99
CA ASN A 9 -13.88 -11.36 1.08
C ASN A 9 -12.89 -10.34 0.50
N TYR A 10 -13.37 -9.13 0.20
CA TYR A 10 -12.53 -8.03 -0.26
C TYR A 10 -11.56 -7.58 0.84
N GLU A 11 -12.05 -7.37 2.06
CA GLU A 11 -11.27 -6.94 3.21
C GLU A 11 -10.18 -7.96 3.56
N SER A 12 -10.53 -9.26 3.57
CA SER A 12 -9.56 -10.31 3.89
C SER A 12 -8.42 -10.42 2.88
N SER A 13 -8.67 -10.06 1.62
CA SER A 13 -7.75 -10.29 0.51
C SER A 13 -6.96 -9.04 0.10
N VAL A 14 -7.60 -7.88 0.12
CA VAL A 14 -7.03 -6.59 -0.33
C VAL A 14 -6.67 -5.74 0.87
N LEU A 15 -7.65 -5.39 1.72
CA LEU A 15 -7.41 -4.44 2.80
C LEU A 15 -6.41 -4.95 3.84
N LYS A 16 -6.45 -6.25 4.18
CA LYS A 16 -5.46 -6.85 5.08
C LYS A 16 -4.06 -6.94 4.47
N ALA A 17 -3.96 -7.19 3.16
CA ALA A 17 -2.68 -7.19 2.46
C ALA A 17 -2.08 -5.77 2.41
N GLU A 18 -2.91 -4.77 2.12
CA GLU A 18 -2.50 -3.36 2.11
C GLU A 18 -2.22 -2.80 3.51
N ALA A 19 -2.95 -3.25 4.54
CA ALA A 19 -2.72 -2.84 5.92
C ALA A 19 -1.60 -3.63 6.61
N ALA A 20 -1.02 -4.64 5.94
CA ALA A 20 0.09 -5.42 6.46
C ALA A 20 1.34 -4.52 6.54
N GLN A 21 1.41 -3.73 7.61
CA GLN A 21 2.68 -3.32 8.17
C GLN A 21 3.41 -4.62 8.50
N SER A 22 4.44 -4.95 7.72
CA SER A 22 5.30 -6.08 8.01
C SER A 22 5.95 -5.78 9.36
N SER A 23 5.39 -6.32 10.45
CA SER A 23 6.08 -6.33 11.73
C SER A 23 7.28 -7.25 11.53
N PHE A 24 8.46 -6.67 11.30
CA PHE A 24 9.70 -7.41 11.20
C PHE A 24 9.96 -8.09 12.55
N SER A 25 9.69 -9.40 12.61
CA SER A 25 9.78 -10.19 13.83
C SER A 25 11.22 -10.24 14.37
N VAL A 26 11.38 -9.92 15.65
CA VAL A 26 12.46 -10.23 16.61
C VAL A 26 13.74 -10.81 16.00
N GLY A 27 14.82 -10.02 16.00
CA GLY A 27 16.20 -10.50 15.86
C GLY A 27 16.58 -11.25 14.56
N ILE A 28 15.65 -11.44 13.64
CA ILE A 28 15.90 -12.14 12.38
C ILE A 28 16.37 -11.11 11.36
N SER A 29 17.54 -11.35 10.77
CA SER A 29 17.88 -10.76 9.48
C SER A 29 16.87 -11.28 8.45
N ILE A 30 15.81 -10.51 8.23
CA ILE A 30 14.74 -10.88 7.32
C ILE A 30 15.25 -10.68 5.88
N LEU A 31 15.83 -11.75 5.33
CA LEU A 31 16.45 -11.79 4.01
C LEU A 31 15.44 -11.96 2.85
N SER A 32 14.15 -12.15 3.14
CA SER A 32 13.09 -12.26 2.15
C SER A 32 12.56 -10.89 1.70
N LEU A 33 12.13 -10.79 0.43
CA LEU A 33 11.43 -9.61 -0.09
C LEU A 33 10.01 -9.57 0.46
N PHE A 34 9.62 -8.43 1.02
CA PHE A 34 8.23 -8.17 1.41
C PHE A 34 7.68 -7.00 0.62
N GLU A 35 6.40 -7.10 0.26
CA GLU A 35 5.64 -5.98 -0.25
C GLU A 35 5.29 -5.04 0.90
N ILE A 36 5.51 -3.75 0.69
CA ILE A 36 5.23 -2.73 1.70
C ILE A 36 3.78 -2.32 1.53
N GLY A 37 2.94 -2.64 2.52
CA GLY A 37 1.60 -2.09 2.61
C GLY A 37 1.59 -0.61 3.04
N TYR A 38 0.43 0.00 3.06
CA TYR A 38 0.26 1.35 3.61
C TYR A 38 0.44 1.36 5.12
N SER A 39 1.07 2.43 5.60
CA SER A 39 1.00 2.74 7.02
C SER A 39 -0.45 3.09 7.39
N ASN A 40 -0.92 2.59 8.53
CA ASN A 40 -2.20 3.02 9.09
C ASN A 40 -2.25 4.52 9.42
N ASN A 41 -1.10 5.19 9.50
CA ASN A 41 -1.00 6.64 9.67
C ASN A 41 -1.04 7.40 8.33
N ASP A 42 -0.96 6.73 7.18
CA ASP A 42 -1.10 7.36 5.87
C ASP A 42 -2.54 7.88 5.70
N SER A 43 -2.67 9.20 5.49
CA SER A 43 -3.98 9.86 5.38
C SER A 43 -4.79 9.41 4.16
N ARG A 44 -4.13 9.02 3.06
CA ARG A 44 -4.77 8.50 1.83
C ARG A 44 -5.37 7.14 2.12
N PHE A 45 -4.60 6.25 2.75
CA PHE A 45 -5.06 4.91 3.12
C PHE A 45 -6.18 4.97 4.15
N ARG A 46 -6.07 5.83 5.17
CA ARG A 46 -7.16 6.04 6.15
C ARG A 46 -8.46 6.48 5.49
N LYS A 47 -8.40 7.44 4.57
CA LYS A 47 -9.57 7.90 3.80
C LYS A 47 -10.14 6.77 2.93
N PHE A 48 -9.28 5.99 2.29
CA PHE A 48 -9.64 4.82 1.50
C PHE A 48 -10.42 3.79 2.33
N ILE A 49 -9.87 3.36 3.47
CA ILE A 49 -10.52 2.41 4.38
C ILE A 49 -11.85 2.97 4.91
N GLN A 50 -11.89 4.25 5.29
CA GLN A 50 -13.13 4.88 5.76
C GLN A 50 -14.23 4.91 4.70
N ARG A 51 -13.89 5.13 3.43
CA ARG A 51 -14.85 5.05 2.31
C ARG A 51 -15.31 3.61 2.08
N MET A 52 -14.38 2.66 2.02
CA MET A 52 -14.67 1.24 1.80
C MET A 52 -15.59 0.67 2.89
N LYS A 53 -15.38 1.04 4.15
CA LYS A 53 -16.21 0.58 5.28
C LYS A 53 -17.68 0.95 5.19
N ARG A 54 -18.06 1.95 4.38
CA ARG A 54 -19.48 2.31 4.15
C ARG A 54 -20.28 1.17 3.50
N PHE A 55 -19.57 0.25 2.84
CA PHE A 55 -20.14 -0.88 2.12
C PHE A 55 -20.03 -2.21 2.89
N SER A 56 -19.65 -2.18 4.18
CA SER A 56 -19.53 -3.40 4.98
C SER A 56 -20.86 -4.10 5.25
N SER A 57 -21.96 -3.35 5.22
CA SER A 57 -23.31 -3.82 5.55
C SER A 57 -24.27 -3.75 4.36
N THR A 58 -23.73 -3.56 3.15
CA THR A 58 -24.50 -3.51 1.90
C THR A 58 -24.35 -4.82 1.14
N SER A 59 -25.31 -5.13 0.26
CA SER A 59 -25.22 -6.26 -0.68
C SER A 59 -24.38 -5.91 -1.91
N SER A 60 -23.27 -5.18 -1.71
CA SER A 60 -22.40 -4.69 -2.78
C SER A 60 -21.42 -5.76 -3.24
N LYS A 61 -21.09 -5.74 -4.54
CA LYS A 61 -19.99 -6.51 -5.11
C LYS A 61 -18.80 -5.60 -5.42
N PHE A 62 -17.60 -6.16 -5.47
CA PHE A 62 -16.37 -5.40 -5.63
C PHE A 62 -15.56 -5.93 -6.81
N LEU A 63 -15.10 -5.03 -7.67
CA LEU A 63 -14.12 -5.34 -8.70
C LEU A 63 -12.85 -4.54 -8.41
N HIS A 64 -11.76 -5.24 -8.10
CA HIS A 64 -10.47 -4.64 -7.77
C HIS A 64 -9.49 -4.79 -8.94
N ALA A 65 -8.74 -3.75 -9.22
CA ALA A 65 -7.64 -3.76 -10.17
C ALA A 65 -6.40 -3.17 -9.50
N ARG A 66 -5.25 -3.82 -9.72
CA ARG A 66 -3.94 -3.39 -9.26
C ARG A 66 -2.99 -3.41 -10.44
N SER A 67 -2.20 -2.35 -10.60
CA SER A 67 -1.15 -2.21 -11.60
C SER A 67 0.12 -1.75 -10.89
N GLU A 68 1.19 -2.52 -11.04
CA GLU A 68 2.50 -2.23 -10.47
C GLU A 68 3.46 -1.83 -11.60
N LEU A 69 4.10 -0.67 -11.46
CA LEU A 69 5.17 -0.21 -12.33
C LEU A 69 6.48 -0.27 -11.56
N THR A 70 7.38 -1.17 -11.94
CA THR A 70 8.73 -1.19 -11.39
C THR A 70 9.65 -0.30 -12.22
N VAL A 71 10.33 0.63 -11.56
CA VAL A 71 11.29 1.54 -12.20
C VAL A 71 12.72 1.07 -12.00
N ALA A 72 13.09 0.71 -10.76
CA ALA A 72 14.45 0.30 -10.45
C ALA A 72 14.52 -0.67 -9.27
N VAL A 73 15.65 -1.37 -9.16
CA VAL A 73 16.00 -2.18 -8.01
C VAL A 73 17.27 -1.60 -7.38
N TYR A 74 17.14 -1.15 -6.15
CA TYR A 74 18.22 -0.69 -5.31
C TYR A 74 18.83 -1.86 -4.53
N LYS A 75 20.15 -1.87 -4.40
CA LYS A 75 20.89 -2.83 -3.57
C LYS A 75 22.03 -2.13 -2.84
N LEU A 76 22.00 -2.21 -1.51
CA LEU A 76 23.02 -1.64 -0.65
C LEU A 76 24.31 -2.50 -0.69
N LYS A 77 25.46 -1.84 -0.53
CA LYS A 77 26.74 -2.54 -0.35
C LYS A 77 26.69 -3.39 0.92
N THR A 78 27.36 -4.54 0.92
CA THR A 78 27.30 -5.48 2.04
C THR A 78 28.27 -5.15 3.18
N ARG A 79 29.28 -4.32 2.94
CA ARG A 79 30.35 -3.96 3.90
C ARG A 79 30.84 -2.54 3.64
N ALA A 80 31.58 -2.00 4.60
CA ALA A 80 32.18 -0.66 4.55
C ALA A 80 31.14 0.42 4.21
N LEU A 81 30.01 0.35 4.93
CA LEU A 81 28.95 1.35 4.83
C LEU A 81 29.38 2.60 5.57
N MET A 82 29.26 3.75 4.92
CA MET A 82 29.45 5.03 5.57
C MET A 82 28.14 5.41 6.27
N LEU A 83 28.17 5.48 7.60
CA LEU A 83 27.02 5.93 8.38
C LEU A 83 26.84 7.44 8.25
N HIS A 84 25.58 7.90 8.28
CA HIS A 84 25.28 9.32 8.36
C HIS A 84 25.88 9.91 9.64
N TYR A 85 26.43 11.13 9.58
CA TYR A 85 27.19 11.70 10.70
C TYR A 85 26.37 11.81 11.99
N GLU A 86 25.09 12.20 11.90
CA GLU A 86 24.19 12.32 13.06
C GLU A 86 23.89 10.96 13.69
N PHE A 87 23.70 9.94 12.86
CA PHE A 87 23.47 8.58 13.34
C PHE A 87 24.71 8.02 14.04
N LEU A 88 25.89 8.25 13.45
CA LEU A 88 27.17 7.88 14.05
C LEU A 88 27.39 8.58 15.40
N GLN A 89 27.14 9.89 15.48
CA GLN A 89 27.23 10.65 16.74
C GLN A 89 26.26 10.12 17.79
N ARG A 90 25.01 9.83 17.42
CA ARG A 90 24.02 9.29 18.35
C ARG A 90 24.46 7.91 18.89
N LEU A 91 25.02 7.05 18.05
CA LEU A 91 25.58 5.76 18.48
C LEU A 91 26.75 5.92 19.47
N HIS A 92 27.61 6.92 19.29
CA HIS A 92 28.70 7.21 20.23
C HIS A 92 28.23 7.72 21.60
N GLN A 93 27.05 8.33 21.66
CA GLN A 93 26.46 8.86 22.89
C GLN A 93 25.70 7.79 23.70
N LEU A 94 25.49 6.60 23.14
CA LEU A 94 24.78 5.53 23.85
C LEU A 94 25.59 5.05 25.07
N PRO A 95 24.95 4.91 26.24
CA PRO A 95 25.62 4.40 27.43
C PRO A 95 26.00 2.92 27.26
N LEU A 96 27.17 2.52 27.74
CA LEU A 96 27.58 1.11 27.73
C LEU A 96 26.76 0.27 28.71
N GLU A 97 26.38 0.86 29.83
CA GLU A 97 25.38 0.27 30.73
C GLU A 97 24.00 0.38 30.11
N TYR A 98 23.25 -0.72 30.15
CA TYR A 98 21.96 -0.80 29.49
C TYR A 98 20.95 0.18 30.11
N SER A 99 20.50 1.14 29.31
CA SER A 99 19.44 2.10 29.65
C SER A 99 18.40 2.14 28.54
N TYR A 100 17.28 1.43 28.72
CA TYR A 100 16.28 1.27 27.66
C TYR A 100 15.81 2.61 27.06
N GLY A 101 15.68 3.67 27.86
CA GLY A 101 15.23 4.98 27.40
C GLY A 101 16.09 5.56 26.26
N GLU A 102 17.41 5.54 26.38
CA GLU A 102 18.32 6.08 25.35
C GLU A 102 18.27 5.28 24.05
N TYR A 103 18.25 3.95 24.17
CA TYR A 103 18.17 3.05 23.03
C TYR A 103 16.80 3.10 22.34
N ARG A 104 15.72 3.29 23.11
CA ARG A 104 14.37 3.49 22.59
C ARG A 104 14.29 4.75 21.73
N GLU A 105 14.84 5.87 22.19
CA GLU A 105 14.80 7.10 21.39
C GLU A 105 15.57 6.95 20.08
N LEU A 106 16.70 6.21 20.05
CA LEU A 106 17.37 5.87 18.78
C LEU A 106 16.43 5.16 17.80
N TYR A 107 15.64 4.19 18.27
CA TYR A 107 14.66 3.48 17.42
C TYR A 107 13.50 4.36 16.96
N ARG A 108 13.09 5.34 17.77
CA ARG A 108 12.05 6.31 17.39
C ARG A 108 12.56 7.28 16.32
N ASP A 109 13.83 7.67 16.40
CA ASP A 109 14.44 8.63 15.49
C ASP A 109 14.84 8.00 14.16
N TYR A 110 15.44 6.81 14.18
CA TYR A 110 16.06 6.17 12.99
C TYR A 110 15.33 4.93 12.50
N GLY A 111 14.27 4.49 13.19
CA GLY A 111 13.58 3.24 12.90
C GLY A 111 14.31 2.00 13.41
N THR A 112 13.72 0.83 13.26
CA THR A 112 14.26 -0.44 13.80
C THR A 112 15.17 -1.19 12.83
N HIS A 113 15.08 -0.86 11.55
CA HIS A 113 15.73 -1.58 10.46
C HIS A 113 16.22 -0.60 9.39
N TYR A 114 17.23 -1.02 8.62
CA TYR A 114 17.66 -0.33 7.41
C TYR A 114 17.44 -1.19 6.16
N ILE A 115 17.33 -0.52 5.02
CA ILE A 115 17.03 -1.14 3.72
C ILE A 115 18.30 -1.70 3.11
N THR A 116 18.28 -2.99 2.77
CA THR A 116 19.40 -3.67 2.07
C THR A 116 19.13 -3.88 0.58
N GLU A 117 17.87 -4.06 0.22
CA GLU A 117 17.39 -4.17 -1.16
C GLU A 117 16.01 -3.53 -1.21
N ALA A 118 15.72 -2.80 -2.29
CA ALA A 118 14.41 -2.20 -2.49
C ALA A 118 14.04 -2.20 -3.96
N THR A 119 12.80 -2.59 -4.25
CA THR A 119 12.19 -2.32 -5.54
C THR A 119 11.45 -0.99 -5.42
N VAL A 120 11.78 -0.05 -6.31
CA VAL A 120 11.17 1.27 -6.35
C VAL A 120 10.37 1.44 -7.64
N GLY A 121 9.24 2.12 -7.53
CA GLY A 121 8.29 2.24 -8.62
C GLY A 121 7.00 2.93 -8.21
N GLY A 122 5.88 2.49 -8.77
CA GLY A 122 4.56 3.03 -8.49
C GLY A 122 3.51 1.94 -8.49
N ILE A 123 2.45 2.16 -7.71
CA ILE A 123 1.29 1.27 -7.66
C ILE A 123 0.06 2.13 -7.94
N TYR A 124 -0.70 1.74 -8.95
CA TYR A 124 -2.02 2.27 -9.21
C TYR A 124 -3.04 1.16 -8.97
N GLU A 125 -3.94 1.38 -8.03
CA GLU A 125 -5.02 0.45 -7.74
C GLU A 125 -6.35 1.14 -7.61
N TYR A 126 -7.42 0.46 -7.96
CA TYR A 126 -8.76 0.96 -7.76
C TYR A 126 -9.74 -0.17 -7.47
N THR A 127 -10.83 0.20 -6.82
CA THR A 127 -11.95 -0.67 -6.53
C THR A 127 -13.25 0.00 -6.99
N LEU A 128 -13.98 -0.75 -7.82
CA LEU A 128 -15.35 -0.45 -8.19
C LEU A 128 -16.28 -1.15 -7.20
N VAL A 129 -17.15 -0.38 -6.57
CA VAL A 129 -18.22 -0.88 -5.70
C VAL A 129 -19.52 -0.87 -6.49
N LEU A 130 -20.19 -2.01 -6.55
CA LEU A 130 -21.28 -2.26 -7.49
C LEU A 130 -22.54 -2.72 -6.77
N ASN A 131 -23.68 -2.15 -7.16
CA ASN A 131 -24.98 -2.53 -6.63
C ASN A 131 -25.42 -3.88 -7.22
N SER A 132 -25.30 -4.95 -6.44
CA SER A 132 -25.62 -6.31 -6.91
C SER A 132 -27.07 -6.45 -7.40
N ASN A 133 -28.03 -5.75 -6.79
CA ASN A 133 -29.43 -5.86 -7.14
C ASN A 133 -29.73 -5.21 -8.49
N GLU A 134 -29.18 -4.01 -8.73
CA GLU A 134 -29.36 -3.30 -10.00
C GLU A 134 -28.63 -4.00 -11.15
N LEU A 135 -27.43 -4.56 -10.89
CA LEU A 135 -26.74 -5.42 -11.86
C LEU A 135 -27.59 -6.64 -12.24
N GLN A 136 -28.16 -7.33 -11.26
CA GLN A 136 -28.99 -8.51 -11.50
C GLN A 136 -30.27 -8.17 -12.27
N LYS A 137 -30.96 -7.06 -11.92
CA LYS A 137 -32.15 -6.58 -12.66
C LYS A 137 -31.84 -6.26 -14.12
N ALA A 138 -30.65 -5.74 -14.39
CA ALA A 138 -30.18 -5.44 -15.74
C ALA A 138 -29.60 -6.65 -16.48
N GLY A 139 -29.54 -7.83 -15.85
CA GLY A 139 -28.95 -9.04 -16.42
C GLY A 139 -27.44 -8.92 -16.65
N PHE A 140 -26.76 -8.07 -15.87
CA PHE A 140 -25.34 -7.77 -16.02
C PHE A 140 -24.51 -8.59 -15.03
N SER A 141 -23.63 -9.45 -15.55
CA SER A 141 -22.76 -10.26 -14.69
C SER A 141 -21.51 -9.48 -14.26
N MET A 142 -20.83 -9.93 -13.20
CA MET A 142 -19.54 -9.36 -12.80
C MET A 142 -18.47 -9.52 -13.90
N SER A 143 -18.54 -10.60 -14.67
CA SER A 143 -17.67 -10.80 -15.85
C SER A 143 -17.89 -9.73 -16.91
N ASP A 144 -19.14 -9.29 -17.11
CA ASP A 144 -19.47 -8.20 -18.04
C ASP A 144 -18.92 -6.86 -17.52
N VAL A 145 -19.04 -6.58 -16.22
CA VAL A 145 -18.42 -5.41 -15.57
C VAL A 145 -16.91 -5.44 -15.78
N GLN A 146 -16.25 -6.58 -15.56
CA GLN A 146 -14.82 -6.72 -15.74
C GLN A 146 -14.42 -6.44 -17.19
N LYS A 147 -15.09 -7.05 -18.17
CA LYS A 147 -14.81 -6.81 -19.61
C LYS A 147 -14.99 -5.33 -19.98
N CYS A 148 -16.03 -4.68 -19.45
CA CYS A 148 -16.29 -3.26 -19.64
C CYS A 148 -15.20 -2.38 -19.07
N ALA A 149 -14.81 -2.59 -17.81
CA ALA A 149 -13.76 -1.82 -17.16
C ALA A 149 -12.41 -1.97 -17.87
N GLN A 150 -12.07 -3.19 -18.31
CA GLN A 150 -10.83 -3.46 -19.07
C GLN A 150 -10.79 -2.71 -20.41
N HIS A 151 -11.90 -2.69 -21.15
CA HIS A 151 -11.96 -1.97 -22.43
C HIS A 151 -12.04 -0.45 -22.23
N GLY A 152 -12.75 0.01 -21.19
CA GLY A 152 -12.80 1.42 -20.80
C GLY A 152 -11.40 1.99 -20.53
N PHE A 153 -10.55 1.22 -19.84
CA PHE A 153 -9.14 1.55 -19.59
C PHE A 153 -8.32 1.62 -20.90
N LYS A 154 -8.39 0.59 -21.74
CA LYS A 154 -7.58 0.49 -22.97
C LYS A 154 -7.85 1.60 -23.98
N ILE A 155 -9.06 2.16 -23.98
CA ILE A 155 -9.56 3.02 -25.07
C ILE A 155 -9.91 4.43 -24.55
N GLY A 156 -9.52 4.75 -23.31
CA GLY A 156 -9.69 6.07 -22.72
C GLY A 156 -11.16 6.53 -22.63
N GLY A 157 -12.07 5.59 -22.40
CA GLY A 157 -13.49 5.90 -22.18
C GLY A 157 -14.29 6.36 -23.42
N THR A 158 -13.80 6.19 -24.66
CA THR A 158 -14.61 6.54 -25.83
C THR A 158 -15.75 5.54 -26.09
N ILE A 159 -16.99 6.04 -26.01
CA ILE A 159 -18.27 5.33 -26.15
C ILE A 159 -18.38 4.49 -27.44
N LYS A 160 -17.65 4.86 -28.50
CA LYS A 160 -17.65 4.17 -29.80
C LYS A 160 -17.00 2.78 -29.77
N ALA A 161 -16.17 2.47 -28.77
CA ALA A 161 -15.44 1.20 -28.72
C ALA A 161 -16.19 0.07 -27.99
N VAL A 162 -17.25 0.40 -27.26
CA VAL A 162 -18.03 -0.58 -26.48
C VAL A 162 -18.76 -1.58 -27.40
N SER A 163 -19.09 -1.18 -28.64
CA SER A 163 -19.73 -2.04 -29.65
C SER A 163 -18.84 -3.17 -30.18
N LEU A 164 -17.54 -3.18 -29.86
CA LEU A 164 -16.60 -4.22 -30.26
C LEU A 164 -16.48 -5.35 -29.22
N ILE A 165 -17.11 -5.20 -28.05
CA ILE A 165 -17.03 -6.20 -26.97
C ILE A 165 -18.06 -7.30 -27.25
N LEU A 166 -17.58 -8.45 -27.76
CA LEU A 166 -18.42 -9.61 -28.02
C LEU A 166 -19.03 -10.17 -26.72
N GLY A 167 -20.33 -10.44 -26.75
CA GLY A 167 -21.05 -11.11 -25.65
C GLY A 167 -21.30 -10.25 -24.42
N VAL A 168 -21.28 -8.91 -24.55
CA VAL A 168 -21.59 -7.97 -23.46
C VAL A 168 -22.73 -7.05 -23.85
N ASN A 169 -23.60 -6.71 -22.89
CA ASN A 169 -24.61 -5.68 -23.08
C ASN A 169 -23.93 -4.31 -23.29
N VAL A 170 -23.88 -3.87 -24.55
CA VAL A 170 -23.20 -2.63 -24.99
C VAL A 170 -23.78 -1.39 -24.31
N GLU A 171 -25.10 -1.33 -24.14
CA GLU A 171 -25.76 -0.17 -23.55
C GLU A 171 -25.55 -0.10 -22.04
N GLY A 172 -25.68 -1.23 -21.34
CA GLY A 172 -25.36 -1.35 -19.92
C GLY A 172 -23.90 -1.00 -19.65
N CYS A 173 -22.97 -1.46 -20.50
CA CYS A 173 -21.56 -1.15 -20.41
C CYS A 173 -21.27 0.36 -20.59
N LYS A 174 -21.96 1.02 -21.53
CA LYS A 174 -21.87 2.48 -21.70
C LYS A 174 -22.37 3.23 -20.47
N SER A 175 -23.50 2.81 -19.90
CA SER A 175 -24.03 3.40 -18.66
C SER A 175 -23.07 3.22 -17.51
N LEU A 176 -22.55 2.00 -17.31
CA LEU A 176 -21.55 1.70 -16.29
C LEU A 176 -20.32 2.60 -16.43
N LEU A 177 -19.71 2.67 -17.62
CA LEU A 177 -18.53 3.50 -17.85
C LEU A 177 -18.80 5.00 -17.63
N LYS A 178 -19.99 5.48 -18.00
CA LYS A 178 -20.43 6.84 -17.71
C LYS A 178 -20.55 7.08 -16.20
N GLU A 179 -21.15 6.14 -15.47
CA GLU A 179 -21.26 6.21 -14.01
C GLU A 179 -19.90 6.18 -13.31
N ILE A 180 -18.88 5.53 -13.87
CA ILE A 180 -17.53 5.57 -13.29
C ILE A 180 -16.85 6.92 -13.55
N GLY A 181 -16.99 7.45 -14.77
CA GLY A 181 -16.28 8.66 -15.21
C GLY A 181 -16.91 9.99 -14.80
N ASP A 182 -18.21 10.01 -14.52
CA ASP A 182 -18.98 11.23 -14.27
C ASP A 182 -19.63 11.19 -12.88
N SER A 183 -19.13 12.01 -11.96
CA SER A 183 -19.66 12.13 -10.60
C SER A 183 -21.07 12.75 -10.55
N THR A 184 -21.49 13.48 -11.60
CA THR A 184 -22.81 14.12 -11.70
C THR A 184 -23.88 13.19 -12.29
N SER A 185 -23.45 12.07 -12.88
CA SER A 185 -24.37 11.09 -13.44
C SER A 185 -25.16 10.37 -12.35
N LYS A 186 -26.41 10.01 -12.67
CA LYS A 186 -27.25 9.19 -11.80
C LYS A 186 -26.59 7.82 -11.61
N LYS A 187 -26.22 7.50 -10.37
CA LYS A 187 -25.65 6.20 -10.00
C LYS A 187 -26.76 5.15 -9.92
N GLN A 188 -26.66 4.10 -10.74
CA GLN A 188 -27.56 2.95 -10.75
C GLN A 188 -26.77 1.67 -10.50
N TYR A 189 -25.70 1.45 -11.24
CA TYR A 189 -24.87 0.25 -11.15
C TYR A 189 -23.64 0.44 -10.26
N VAL A 190 -23.05 1.64 -10.28
CA VAL A 190 -21.81 1.95 -9.55
C VAL A 190 -22.12 2.74 -8.29
N GLU A 191 -21.89 2.14 -7.14
CA GLU A 191 -22.08 2.79 -5.84
C GLU A 191 -20.89 3.69 -5.49
N ASP A 192 -19.67 3.27 -5.81
CA ASP A 192 -18.47 4.10 -5.66
C ASP A 192 -17.32 3.63 -6.58
N PHE A 193 -16.43 4.57 -6.89
CA PHE A 193 -15.12 4.32 -7.50
C PHE A 193 -14.06 4.92 -6.58
N ILE A 194 -13.16 4.06 -6.11
CA ILE A 194 -12.15 4.45 -5.13
C ILE A 194 -10.79 4.00 -5.66
N ALA A 195 -9.93 4.96 -5.98
CA ALA A 195 -8.56 4.72 -6.40
C ALA A 195 -7.58 5.06 -5.28
N LEU A 196 -6.46 4.33 -5.26
CA LEU A 196 -5.34 4.53 -4.37
C LEU A 196 -4.05 4.46 -5.19
N VAL A 197 -3.16 5.44 -5.01
CA VAL A 197 -2.04 5.68 -5.93
C VAL A 197 -0.77 5.97 -5.14
N ARG A 198 0.32 5.29 -5.50
CA ARG A 198 1.67 5.36 -4.93
C ARG A 198 2.69 5.68 -6.01
N GLY A 199 3.67 6.50 -5.66
CA GLY A 199 4.66 7.01 -6.61
C GLY A 199 4.08 8.01 -7.64
N GLY A 200 4.96 8.84 -8.17
CA GLY A 200 4.65 9.93 -9.09
C GLY A 200 4.48 11.28 -8.39
N ALA A 201 4.37 12.36 -9.17
CA ALA A 201 4.14 13.69 -8.63
C ALA A 201 2.70 13.86 -8.11
N SER A 202 2.51 14.78 -7.17
CA SER A 202 1.22 15.02 -6.50
C SER A 202 0.06 15.30 -7.46
N GLU A 203 0.34 15.97 -8.58
CA GLU A 203 -0.65 16.29 -9.61
C GLU A 203 -1.16 15.03 -10.32
N HIS A 204 -0.26 14.12 -10.73
CA HIS A 204 -0.63 12.86 -11.38
C HIS A 204 -1.36 11.92 -10.42
N ILE A 205 -0.89 11.85 -9.16
CA ILE A 205 -1.58 11.11 -8.08
C ILE A 205 -3.00 11.64 -7.91
N THR A 206 -3.17 12.96 -7.83
CA THR A 206 -4.47 13.60 -7.64
C THR A 206 -5.38 13.38 -8.85
N ALA A 207 -4.84 13.46 -10.07
CA ALA A 207 -5.58 13.21 -11.29
C ALA A 207 -6.09 11.77 -11.34
N LEU A 208 -5.24 10.78 -11.04
CA LEU A 208 -5.62 9.36 -11.02
C LEU A 208 -6.56 9.01 -9.86
N ALA A 209 -6.45 9.67 -8.71
CA ALA A 209 -7.30 9.42 -7.55
C ALA A 209 -8.72 10.00 -7.69
N ASN A 210 -8.89 11.07 -8.49
CA ASN A 210 -10.15 11.80 -8.61
C ASN A 210 -10.84 11.68 -9.98
N LYS A 211 -10.11 11.30 -11.03
CA LYS A 211 -10.73 10.94 -12.31
C LYS A 211 -11.26 9.50 -12.22
N GLY A 212 -12.22 9.14 -13.06
CA GLY A 212 -12.73 7.76 -13.15
C GLY A 212 -11.68 6.78 -13.69
N LEU A 213 -12.08 5.83 -14.55
CA LEU A 213 -11.09 4.93 -15.16
C LEU A 213 -10.02 5.74 -15.91
N PRO A 214 -8.73 5.45 -15.69
CA PRO A 214 -7.65 6.24 -16.26
C PRO A 214 -7.52 5.94 -17.76
N THR A 215 -7.08 6.94 -18.50
CA THR A 215 -6.76 6.80 -19.93
C THR A 215 -5.33 6.33 -20.10
N ALA A 216 -4.99 5.75 -21.26
CA ALA A 216 -3.63 5.37 -21.59
C ALA A 216 -2.64 6.55 -21.48
N ALA A 217 -3.04 7.74 -21.93
CA ALA A 217 -2.24 8.96 -21.82
C ALA A 217 -1.96 9.34 -20.35
N LEU A 218 -2.99 9.31 -19.49
CA LEU A 218 -2.81 9.62 -18.07
C LEU A 218 -1.93 8.60 -17.35
N MET A 219 -2.06 7.31 -17.70
CA MET A 219 -1.20 6.25 -17.16
C MET A 219 0.25 6.41 -17.62
N GLN A 220 0.48 6.86 -18.86
CA GLN A 220 1.81 7.13 -19.38
C GLN A 220 2.44 8.33 -18.68
N GLU A 221 1.71 9.44 -18.53
CA GLU A 221 2.18 10.62 -17.78
C GLU A 221 2.51 10.26 -16.32
N TRP A 222 1.67 9.44 -15.67
CA TRP A 222 1.97 8.95 -14.33
C TRP A 222 3.23 8.08 -14.31
N GLY A 223 3.40 7.17 -15.30
CA GLY A 223 4.60 6.34 -15.41
C GLY A 223 5.88 7.17 -15.58
N ASP A 224 5.84 8.20 -16.42
CA ASP A 224 6.95 9.14 -16.60
C ASP A 224 7.25 9.89 -15.29
N ALA A 225 6.23 10.28 -14.53
CA ALA A 225 6.40 10.93 -13.24
C ALA A 225 6.97 10.00 -12.15
N VAL A 226 6.57 8.72 -12.17
CA VAL A 226 7.09 7.69 -11.24
C VAL A 226 8.59 7.46 -11.48
N GLN A 227 9.08 7.62 -12.70
CA GLN A 227 10.52 7.53 -13.00
C GLN A 227 11.34 8.53 -12.17
N TYR A 228 10.82 9.73 -11.94
CA TYR A 228 11.50 10.80 -11.20
C TYR A 228 11.16 10.82 -9.71
N ASN A 229 9.95 10.38 -9.33
CA ASN A 229 9.48 10.33 -7.94
C ASN A 229 8.91 8.95 -7.60
N PRO A 230 9.73 7.89 -7.58
CA PRO A 230 9.24 6.56 -7.25
C PRO A 230 9.01 6.40 -5.75
N GLU A 231 8.16 5.44 -5.39
CA GLU A 231 7.95 4.99 -4.02
C GLU A 231 8.53 3.58 -3.84
N ILE A 232 8.92 3.22 -2.61
CA ILE A 232 9.38 1.86 -2.31
C ILE A 232 8.16 0.93 -2.26
N ILE A 233 8.12 -0.06 -3.14
CA ILE A 233 7.00 -1.01 -3.26
C ILE A 233 7.31 -2.36 -2.62
N LYS A 234 8.58 -2.79 -2.67
CA LYS A 234 9.08 -4.02 -2.03
C LYS A 234 10.43 -3.75 -1.38
N LEU A 235 10.73 -4.38 -0.24
CA LEU A 235 12.04 -4.24 0.40
C LEU A 235 12.54 -5.53 1.07
N LYS A 236 13.86 -5.58 1.26
CA LYS A 236 14.56 -6.42 2.24
C LYS A 236 15.23 -5.52 3.25
N VAL A 237 15.17 -5.92 4.51
CA VAL A 237 15.70 -5.11 5.61
C VAL A 237 16.60 -5.92 6.53
N GLN A 238 17.49 -5.24 7.24
CA GLN A 238 18.27 -5.80 8.32
C GLN A 238 18.11 -4.96 9.59
N PRO A 239 18.18 -5.59 10.78
CA PRO A 239 18.07 -4.87 12.04
C PRO A 239 19.14 -3.79 12.16
N LEU A 240 18.76 -2.62 12.70
CA LEU A 240 19.65 -1.45 12.77
C LEU A 240 20.96 -1.73 13.51
N TYR A 241 20.95 -2.62 14.51
CA TYR A 241 22.13 -3.01 15.27
C TYR A 241 23.22 -3.70 14.42
N GLN A 242 22.90 -4.16 13.20
CA GLN A 242 23.90 -4.72 12.29
C GLN A 242 24.84 -3.65 11.70
N LEU A 243 24.44 -2.37 11.75
CA LEU A 243 25.29 -1.24 11.35
C LEU A 243 26.39 -0.92 12.36
N VAL A 244 26.30 -1.43 13.59
CA VAL A 244 27.34 -1.23 14.61
C VAL A 244 28.47 -2.23 14.38
N THR A 245 29.59 -1.74 13.87
CA THR A 245 30.76 -2.57 13.54
C THR A 245 31.96 -2.26 14.44
N PRO A 246 32.85 -3.24 14.70
CA PRO A 246 34.10 -3.00 15.42
C PRO A 246 35.08 -2.04 14.72
N ALA A 247 34.87 -1.76 13.42
CA ALA A 247 35.69 -0.81 12.68
C ALA A 247 35.39 0.65 13.11
N ASP A 248 34.14 0.93 13.50
CA ASP A 248 33.67 2.27 13.82
C ASP A 248 33.55 2.50 15.34
N PHE A 249 33.42 1.43 16.14
CA PHE A 249 33.17 1.52 17.58
C PHE A 249 34.05 0.57 18.41
N ALA A 250 34.81 1.11 19.36
CA ALA A 250 35.64 0.31 20.28
C ALA A 250 34.81 -0.69 21.11
N ASN A 251 33.61 -0.29 21.54
CA ASN A 251 32.69 -1.12 22.33
C ASN A 251 31.55 -1.71 21.49
N ALA A 252 31.79 -1.96 20.19
CA ALA A 252 30.76 -2.39 19.24
C ALA A 252 29.92 -3.58 19.74
N MET A 253 30.57 -4.58 20.35
CA MET A 253 29.89 -5.78 20.83
C MET A 253 28.85 -5.47 21.93
N THR A 254 29.23 -4.66 22.91
CA THR A 254 28.34 -4.24 24.01
C THR A 254 27.18 -3.39 23.47
N ILE A 255 27.48 -2.40 22.63
CA ILE A 255 26.45 -1.53 22.03
C ILE A 255 25.47 -2.35 21.20
N LYS A 256 25.98 -3.30 20.40
CA LYS A 256 25.17 -4.18 19.57
C LYS A 256 24.24 -5.08 20.40
N GLU A 257 24.73 -5.63 21.50
CA GLU A 257 23.92 -6.47 22.39
C GLU A 257 22.84 -5.66 23.11
N ASN A 258 23.18 -4.46 23.59
CA ASN A 258 22.21 -3.56 24.20
C ASN A 258 21.14 -3.09 23.19
N LEU A 259 21.53 -2.77 21.95
CA LEU A 259 20.57 -2.47 20.89
C LEU A 259 19.65 -3.66 20.62
N ARG A 260 20.20 -4.87 20.52
CA ARG A 260 19.39 -6.09 20.33
C ARG A 260 18.35 -6.25 21.44
N ARG A 261 18.76 -6.12 22.69
CA ARG A 261 17.85 -6.17 23.85
C ARG A 261 16.79 -5.06 23.80
N ALA A 262 17.20 -3.84 23.51
CA ALA A 262 16.27 -2.71 23.40
C ALA A 262 15.30 -2.88 22.24
N LEU A 263 15.70 -3.51 21.14
CA LEU A 263 14.79 -3.82 20.03
C LEU A 263 13.69 -4.80 20.48
N ASP A 264 14.05 -5.82 21.26
CA ASP A 264 13.08 -6.78 21.79
C ASP A 264 12.07 -6.09 22.71
N GLU A 265 12.54 -5.23 23.62
CA GLU A 265 11.67 -4.42 24.50
C GLU A 265 10.82 -3.42 23.70
N PHE A 266 11.37 -2.76 22.69
CA PHE A 266 10.67 -1.81 21.81
C PHE A 266 9.56 -2.46 21.01
N GLN A 267 9.79 -3.64 20.46
CA GLN A 267 8.77 -4.40 19.74
C GLN A 267 7.62 -4.82 20.66
N LEU A 268 7.91 -5.21 21.90
CA LEU A 268 6.88 -5.48 22.89
C LEU A 268 6.10 -4.22 23.27
N GLU A 269 6.80 -3.08 23.48
CA GLU A 269 6.17 -1.80 23.81
C GLU A 269 5.22 -1.33 22.71
N THR A 270 5.65 -1.44 21.45
CA THR A 270 4.94 -0.97 20.25
C THR A 270 3.99 -1.99 19.63
N SER A 271 3.87 -3.19 20.21
CA SER A 271 3.02 -4.25 19.67
C SER A 271 1.54 -3.89 19.73
N SER A 272 0.84 -4.01 18.59
CA SER A 272 -0.62 -3.86 18.52
C SER A 272 -1.37 -4.89 19.38
N CYS A 273 -0.74 -5.97 19.86
CA CYS A 273 -1.33 -6.93 20.80
C CYS A 273 -1.69 -6.30 22.15
N ARG A 274 -1.13 -5.12 22.47
CA ARG A 274 -1.48 -4.36 23.68
C ARG A 274 -2.80 -3.60 23.56
N CYS A 275 -3.31 -3.43 22.35
CA CYS A 275 -4.60 -2.79 22.12
C CYS A 275 -5.75 -3.72 22.54
N ALA A 276 -6.85 -3.13 23.02
CA ALA A 276 -8.08 -3.89 23.21
C ALA A 276 -8.54 -4.49 21.86
N PRO A 277 -9.08 -5.72 21.85
CA PRO A 277 -9.56 -6.34 20.64
C PRO A 277 -10.68 -5.51 20.01
N CYS A 278 -10.60 -5.33 18.69
CA CYS A 278 -11.63 -4.62 17.93
C CYS A 278 -12.84 -5.52 17.66
N GLN A 279 -14.05 -4.97 17.71
CA GLN A 279 -15.24 -5.65 17.19
C GLN A 279 -15.25 -5.63 15.65
N GLY A 280 -15.96 -6.58 15.02
CA GLY A 280 -16.21 -6.56 13.58
C GLY A 280 -14.95 -6.68 12.70
N ASN A 281 -14.07 -7.64 12.99
CA ASN A 281 -12.83 -7.90 12.24
C ASN A 281 -11.86 -6.70 12.11
N GLY A 282 -12.00 -5.68 12.97
CA GLY A 282 -11.12 -4.52 12.97
C GLY A 282 -9.66 -4.90 13.26
N ILE A 283 -8.72 -4.22 12.60
CA ILE A 283 -7.29 -4.38 12.82
C ILE A 283 -6.85 -3.37 13.89
N PRO A 284 -6.34 -3.80 15.06
CA PRO A 284 -5.83 -2.89 16.08
C PRO A 284 -4.53 -2.22 15.63
N VAL A 285 -4.44 -0.92 15.88
CA VAL A 285 -3.26 -0.10 15.54
C VAL A 285 -2.90 0.73 16.77
N LEU A 286 -1.66 0.63 17.21
CA LEU A 286 -1.13 1.47 18.28
C LEU A 286 -0.90 2.89 17.73
N LYS A 287 -1.41 3.92 18.42
CA LYS A 287 -1.25 5.34 18.06
C LYS A 287 0.05 5.92 18.57
#